data_AF-A0A0B1P7C4-F1
#
_entry.id   AF-A0A0B1P7C4-F1
#
_cell.length_a   1.000
_cell.length_b   1.000
_cell.length_c   1.000
_cell.angle_alpha   90.00
_cell.angle_beta   90.00
_cell.angle_gamma   90.00
#
_symmetry.space_group_name_H-M   'P 1'
#
loop_
_entity.id
_entity.type
_entity.pdbx_description
1 polymer ?
#
loop_
_entity_poly.entity_id
_entity_poly.type
_entity_poly.pdbx_seq_one_letter_code
_entity_poly.pdbx_strand_id
1 'polypeptide(L)'
;MNCSRAPSCGNCGSSNHTKDNCLAATKCRNCGGPHRSDSRKCLARPTRSGAPTKEQMGIYRQAGDREYQAVLRARAAEENAVSIENMNAELTSSQLQENTKTTDNIQASHVEDSTRDARSLFNGNIFLNVYKAPHDPSAVQSLLDWKPTLKTIAIGDFNSVYWAWKPSANSYYGQGEEIERWAEKYNLTCLIVGEPTHRVGNTLDLVFTNISETMAWAGTEECMTNDHLPICGFVPNHKASSASLPTPKGKL
;
A
#
# COMPACT_ATOMS: atom_id res chain seq x y z
N MET A 1 9.59 36.33 -7.94
CA MET A 1 8.47 36.43 -6.97
C MET A 1 8.98 35.96 -5.61
N ASN A 2 9.16 36.88 -4.66
CA ASN A 2 9.51 36.51 -3.28
C ASN A 2 8.22 36.32 -2.48
N CYS A 3 8.00 35.11 -1.97
CA CYS A 3 6.89 34.81 -1.08
C CYS A 3 7.23 35.31 0.33
N SER A 4 6.39 36.14 0.92
CA SER A 4 6.55 36.72 2.27
C SER A 4 6.18 35.76 3.41
N ARG A 5 5.73 34.53 3.11
CA ARG A 5 5.43 33.52 4.12
C ARG A 5 6.67 32.75 4.54
N ALA A 6 6.87 32.60 5.85
CA ALA A 6 7.90 31.73 6.40
C ALA A 6 7.77 30.31 5.83
N PRO A 7 8.90 29.64 5.51
CA PRO A 7 8.86 28.27 5.02
C PRO A 7 8.28 27.34 6.09
N SER A 8 7.26 26.57 5.72
CA SER A 8 6.71 25.51 6.57
C SER A 8 7.38 24.18 6.25
N CYS A 9 7.59 23.35 7.27
CA CYS A 9 8.04 21.98 7.14
C CYS A 9 7.14 21.21 6.15
N GLY A 10 7.75 20.62 5.12
CA GLY A 10 7.01 19.87 4.09
C GLY A 10 6.42 18.54 4.59
N ASN A 11 6.84 18.07 5.77
CA ASN A 11 6.39 16.81 6.37
C ASN A 11 5.19 17.00 7.31
N CYS A 12 5.11 18.11 8.05
CA CYS A 12 4.04 18.33 9.04
C CYS A 12 3.39 19.73 9.00
N GLY A 13 3.87 20.63 8.14
CA GLY A 13 3.34 21.99 7.97
C GLY A 13 3.76 23.00 9.05
N SER A 14 4.54 22.61 10.06
CA SER A 14 5.02 23.51 11.12
C SER A 14 6.04 24.52 10.60
N SER A 15 5.98 25.77 11.05
CA SER A 15 7.00 26.79 10.82
C SER A 15 8.13 26.78 11.86
N ASN A 16 8.04 25.92 12.88
CA ASN A 16 8.91 25.98 14.07
C ASN A 16 10.19 25.13 13.92
N HIS A 17 10.29 24.30 12.89
CA HIS A 17 11.45 23.46 12.65
C HIS A 17 11.71 23.28 11.14
N THR A 18 12.96 22.96 10.80
CA THR A 18 13.35 22.54 9.46
C THR A 18 12.96 21.09 9.22
N LYS A 19 12.90 20.68 7.94
CA LYS A 19 12.54 19.32 7.54
C LYS A 19 13.37 18.25 8.27
N ASP A 20 14.67 18.49 8.43
CA ASP A 20 15.62 17.51 8.98
C ASP A 20 15.38 17.24 10.48
N ASN A 21 14.71 18.17 11.17
CA ASN A 21 14.37 18.05 12.59
C ASN A 21 12.93 17.55 12.80
N CYS A 22 12.23 17.16 11.74
CA CYS A 22 10.83 16.75 11.82
C CYS A 22 10.71 15.25 12.16
N LEU A 23 10.17 14.95 13.35
CA LEU A 23 9.88 13.58 13.79
C LEU A 23 8.49 13.06 13.38
N ALA A 24 7.66 13.91 12.78
CA ALA A 24 6.30 13.54 12.40
C ALA A 24 6.30 12.71 11.11
N ALA A 25 5.36 11.76 11.02
CA ALA A 25 5.04 11.10 9.77
C ALA A 25 4.65 12.15 8.71
N THR A 26 5.12 11.95 7.48
CA THR A 26 4.87 12.91 6.40
C THR A 26 3.38 12.93 6.06
N LYS A 27 2.75 14.10 6.23
CA LYS A 27 1.35 14.36 5.87
C LYS A 27 1.24 15.59 4.98
N CYS A 28 0.58 15.44 3.83
CA CYS A 28 0.41 16.50 2.86
C CYS A 28 -0.50 17.60 3.43
N ARG A 29 -0.04 18.85 3.40
CA ARG A 29 -0.87 19.99 3.84
C ARG A 29 -2.08 20.26 2.95
N ASN A 30 -2.02 19.87 1.68
CA ASN A 30 -3.04 20.22 0.69
C ASN A 30 -4.15 19.16 0.60
N CYS A 31 -3.77 17.88 0.53
CA CYS A 31 -4.70 16.75 0.41
C CYS A 31 -4.73 15.80 1.62
N GLY A 32 -3.87 15.95 2.63
CA GLY A 32 -3.83 15.03 3.78
C GLY A 32 -3.13 13.69 3.53
N GLY A 33 -2.69 13.39 2.30
CA GLY A 33 -2.01 12.15 1.90
C GLY A 33 -0.64 11.91 2.54
N PRO A 34 -0.13 10.66 2.54
CA PRO A 34 1.15 10.26 3.13
C PRO A 34 2.36 10.66 2.27
N HIS A 35 2.40 11.92 1.82
CA HIS A 35 3.46 12.47 0.97
C HIS A 35 3.56 13.99 1.15
N ARG A 36 4.61 14.60 0.59
CA ARG A 36 4.79 16.06 0.63
C ARG A 36 3.86 16.78 -0.35
N SER A 37 3.58 18.07 -0.13
CA SER A 37 2.70 18.87 -0.99
C SER A 37 3.26 19.16 -2.40
N ASP A 38 4.58 19.09 -2.57
CA ASP A 38 5.27 19.23 -3.87
C ASP A 38 5.42 17.89 -4.62
N SER A 39 4.97 16.78 -4.01
CA SER A 39 4.97 15.46 -4.64
C SER A 39 4.13 15.45 -5.92
N ARG A 40 4.53 14.63 -6.89
CA ARG A 40 3.71 14.32 -8.07
C ARG A 40 2.43 13.57 -7.71
N LYS A 41 2.45 12.80 -6.61
CA LYS A 41 1.29 12.08 -6.07
C LYS A 41 0.18 12.99 -5.52
N CYS A 42 0.48 14.27 -5.28
CA CYS A 42 -0.49 15.18 -4.69
C CYS A 42 -1.52 15.64 -5.73
N LEU A 43 -2.73 15.07 -5.71
CA LEU A 43 -3.82 15.49 -6.60
C LEU A 43 -4.26 16.95 -6.37
N ALA A 44 -4.00 17.50 -5.18
CA ALA A 44 -4.24 18.91 -4.87
C ALA A 44 -3.16 19.86 -5.43
N ARG A 45 -2.11 19.34 -6.07
CA ARG A 45 -1.05 20.15 -6.67
C ARG A 45 -1.56 20.83 -7.95
N PRO A 46 -1.44 22.16 -8.08
CA PRO A 46 -1.79 22.84 -9.33
C PRO A 46 -0.97 22.30 -10.51
N THR A 47 -1.65 22.09 -11.64
CA THR A 47 -1.04 21.62 -12.88
C THR A 47 -1.05 22.72 -13.94
N ARG A 48 -0.47 22.45 -15.12
CA ARG A 48 -0.56 23.37 -16.28
C ARG A 48 -2.01 23.63 -16.71
N SER A 49 -2.92 22.70 -16.40
CA SER A 49 -4.34 22.77 -16.71
C SER A 49 -5.15 23.58 -15.69
N GLY A 50 -4.51 24.09 -14.63
CA GLY A 50 -5.14 24.89 -13.59
C GLY A 50 -5.07 24.26 -12.19
N ALA A 51 -5.68 24.96 -11.24
CA ALA A 51 -5.85 24.48 -9.86
C ALA A 51 -7.15 23.69 -9.70
N PRO A 52 -7.22 22.69 -8.81
CA PRO A 52 -8.45 21.95 -8.54
C PRO A 52 -9.61 22.83 -8.05
N THR A 53 -10.83 22.45 -8.39
CA THR A 53 -12.06 23.11 -7.90
C THR A 53 -12.29 22.82 -6.41
N LYS A 54 -13.20 23.59 -5.78
CA LYS A 54 -13.56 23.38 -4.36
C LYS A 54 -14.13 21.98 -4.10
N GLU A 55 -14.92 21.46 -5.04
CA GLU A 55 -15.51 20.11 -4.95
C GLU A 55 -14.43 19.04 -5.07
N GLN A 56 -13.54 19.15 -6.07
CA GLN A 56 -12.38 18.25 -6.23
C GLN A 56 -11.50 18.25 -4.98
N MET A 57 -11.25 19.42 -4.38
CA MET A 57 -10.49 19.54 -3.13
C MET A 57 -11.13 18.80 -1.96
N GLY A 58 -12.46 18.69 -1.91
CA GLY A 58 -13.16 17.86 -0.92
C GLY A 58 -12.80 16.39 -1.07
N ILE A 59 -12.93 15.87 -2.29
CA ILE A 59 -12.62 14.46 -2.61
C ILE A 59 -11.13 14.16 -2.38
N TYR A 60 -10.23 15.06 -2.81
CA TYR A 60 -8.78 14.84 -2.65
C TYR A 60 -8.35 14.84 -1.19
N ARG A 61 -8.98 15.65 -0.33
CA ARG A 61 -8.72 15.62 1.11
C ARG A 61 -9.22 14.34 1.76
N GLN A 62 -10.40 13.87 1.35
CA GLN A 62 -10.95 12.62 1.84
C GLN A 62 -10.08 11.42 1.44
N ALA A 63 -9.69 11.34 0.15
CA ALA A 63 -8.81 10.29 -0.35
C ALA A 63 -7.43 10.34 0.33
N GLY A 64 -6.82 11.52 0.43
CA GLY A 64 -5.50 11.64 1.05
C GLY A 64 -5.50 11.35 2.55
N ASP A 65 -6.48 11.86 3.33
CA ASP A 65 -6.54 11.52 4.76
C ASP A 65 -6.74 10.02 4.96
N ARG A 66 -7.56 9.37 4.12
CA ARG A 66 -7.75 7.93 4.14
C ARG A 66 -6.48 7.15 3.86
N GLU A 67 -5.73 7.51 2.81
CA GLU A 67 -4.42 6.91 2.52
C GLU A 67 -3.47 7.05 3.72
N TYR A 68 -3.44 8.23 4.33
CA TYR A 68 -2.59 8.49 5.49
C TYR A 68 -2.97 7.62 6.69
N GLN A 69 -4.26 7.49 7.02
CA GLN A 69 -4.71 6.61 8.09
C GLN A 69 -4.41 5.13 7.81
N ALA A 70 -4.52 4.70 6.54
CA ALA A 70 -4.23 3.32 6.17
C ALA A 70 -2.74 2.98 6.36
N VAL A 71 -1.83 3.91 6.04
CA VAL A 71 -0.39 3.76 6.33
C VAL A 71 -0.12 3.65 7.83
N LEU A 72 -0.78 4.46 8.66
CA LEU A 72 -0.63 4.37 10.12
C LEU A 72 -1.13 3.03 10.66
N ARG A 73 -2.27 2.53 10.16
CA ARG A 73 -2.81 1.20 10.53
C ARG A 73 -1.88 0.07 10.13
N ALA A 74 -1.32 0.10 8.92
CA ALA A 74 -0.39 -0.92 8.45
C ALA A 74 0.86 -1.00 9.33
N ARG A 75 1.47 0.15 9.65
CA ARG A 75 2.64 0.22 10.55
C ARG A 75 2.35 -0.35 11.94
N ALA A 76 1.22 0.06 12.54
CA ALA A 76 0.82 -0.46 13.84
C ALA A 76 0.55 -1.98 13.82
N ALA A 77 -0.06 -2.50 12.75
CA ALA A 77 -0.30 -3.93 12.59
C ALA A 77 1.00 -4.73 12.46
N GLU A 78 1.99 -4.20 11.73
CA GLU A 78 3.32 -4.80 11.61
C GLU A 78 4.09 -4.79 12.94
N GLU A 79 4.09 -3.66 13.65
CA GLU A 79 4.71 -3.55 14.99
C GLU A 79 4.09 -4.56 15.97
N ASN A 80 2.76 -4.72 15.94
CA ASN A 80 2.07 -5.72 16.73
C ASN A 80 2.42 -7.16 16.32
N ALA A 81 2.55 -7.43 15.01
CA ALA A 81 2.92 -8.75 14.51
C ALA A 81 4.35 -9.13 14.91
N VAL A 82 5.31 -8.20 14.78
CA VAL A 82 6.69 -8.39 15.24
C VAL A 82 6.74 -8.63 16.75
N SER A 83 5.93 -7.91 17.52
CA SER A 83 5.84 -8.11 18.97
C SER A 83 5.34 -9.52 19.33
N ILE A 84 4.33 -10.02 18.61
CA ILE A 84 3.82 -11.40 18.78
C ILE A 84 4.86 -12.44 18.36
N GLU A 85 5.54 -12.24 17.22
CA GLU A 85 6.62 -13.13 16.77
C GLU A 85 7.76 -13.19 17.79
N ASN A 86 8.16 -12.05 18.36
CA ASN A 86 9.18 -11.99 19.41
C ASN A 86 8.73 -12.71 20.69
N MET A 87 7.49 -12.49 21.15
CA MET A 87 6.94 -13.21 22.31
C MET A 87 6.91 -14.72 22.07
N ASN A 88 6.52 -15.17 20.87
CA ASN A 88 6.54 -16.58 20.50
C ASN A 88 7.96 -17.14 20.43
N ALA A 89 8.93 -16.38 19.91
CA ALA A 89 10.33 -16.79 19.88
C ALA A 89 10.94 -16.89 21.29
N GLU A 90 10.61 -15.97 22.21
CA GLU A 90 11.02 -16.03 23.62
C GLU A 90 10.38 -17.21 24.37
N LEU A 91 9.11 -17.51 24.11
CA LEU A 91 8.42 -18.71 24.61
C LEU A 91 9.08 -19.99 24.08
N THR A 92 9.47 -20.01 22.80
CA THR A 92 10.15 -21.16 22.19
C THR A 92 11.58 -21.31 22.73
N SER A 93 12.29 -20.20 22.99
CA SER A 93 13.62 -20.21 23.60
C SER A 93 13.62 -20.65 25.07
N SER A 94 12.52 -20.43 25.79
CA SER A 94 12.35 -20.91 27.18
C SER A 94 11.85 -22.36 27.25
N GLN A 95 11.23 -22.88 26.19
CA GLN A 95 10.80 -24.28 26.07
C GLN A 95 11.87 -25.24 25.50
N LEU A 96 13.02 -24.72 25.03
CA LEU A 96 14.14 -25.54 24.53
C LEU A 96 14.93 -26.31 25.60
N GLN A 97 14.48 -26.36 26.86
CA GLN A 97 15.02 -27.31 27.85
C GLN A 97 14.33 -28.69 27.88
N GLU A 98 13.22 -28.91 27.17
CA GLU A 98 12.64 -30.25 27.05
C GLU A 98 12.03 -30.46 25.65
N ASN A 99 12.83 -31.01 24.73
CA ASN A 99 12.51 -32.20 23.92
C ASN A 99 13.31 -32.22 22.61
N THR A 100 14.30 -33.12 22.57
CA THR A 100 14.96 -33.56 21.34
C THR A 100 14.14 -34.64 20.65
N LYS A 101 13.72 -34.42 19.40
CA LYS A 101 13.89 -35.35 18.24
C LYS A 101 13.11 -34.87 16.99
N THR A 102 13.89 -34.64 15.91
CA THR A 102 13.74 -35.02 14.48
C THR A 102 12.36 -34.81 13.80
N THR A 103 12.21 -34.29 12.57
CA THR A 103 12.86 -34.67 11.30
C THR A 103 12.53 -33.67 10.17
N ASP A 104 13.42 -33.60 9.17
CA ASP A 104 13.39 -32.79 7.95
C ASP A 104 12.25 -33.10 6.98
N ASN A 105 11.71 -32.07 6.29
CA ASN A 105 11.41 -32.02 4.83
C ASN A 105 10.45 -30.86 4.43
N ILE A 106 11.00 -29.73 3.95
CA ILE A 106 10.20 -28.72 3.22
C ILE A 106 10.16 -29.11 1.74
N GLN A 107 9.05 -29.71 1.33
CA GLN A 107 8.67 -29.85 -0.08
C GLN A 107 7.74 -28.68 -0.45
N ALA A 108 8.10 -27.96 -1.51
CA ALA A 108 7.24 -26.93 -2.09
C ALA A 108 5.94 -27.58 -2.60
N SER A 109 4.80 -27.22 -2.01
CA SER A 109 3.49 -27.63 -2.48
C SER A 109 2.96 -26.62 -3.50
N HIS A 110 2.91 -27.06 -4.76
CA HIS A 110 2.12 -26.43 -5.79
C HIS A 110 0.65 -26.73 -5.51
N VAL A 111 -0.11 -25.72 -5.11
CA VAL A 111 -1.57 -25.81 -5.00
C VAL A 111 -2.15 -25.29 -6.30
N GLU A 112 -2.47 -26.20 -7.22
CA GLU A 112 -3.42 -25.87 -8.31
C GLU A 112 -4.81 -25.79 -7.69
N ASP A 113 -5.27 -24.57 -7.44
CA ASP A 113 -6.69 -24.32 -7.24
C ASP A 113 -7.21 -23.62 -8.50
N SER A 114 -8.20 -24.25 -9.12
CA SER A 114 -8.82 -23.84 -10.38
C SER A 114 -9.66 -22.58 -10.16
N THR A 115 -9.03 -21.42 -10.11
CA THR A 115 -9.70 -20.13 -10.31
C THR A 115 -8.78 -19.18 -11.07
N ARG A 116 -9.38 -18.28 -11.85
CA ARG A 116 -8.71 -17.31 -12.74
C ARG A 116 -7.75 -16.32 -12.01
N ASP A 117 -7.58 -16.46 -10.70
CA ASP A 117 -6.69 -15.68 -9.86
C ASP A 117 -5.48 -16.53 -9.42
N ALA A 118 -4.29 -16.21 -9.93
CA ALA A 118 -3.07 -16.92 -9.57
C ALA A 118 -2.51 -16.37 -8.24
N ARG A 119 -2.30 -17.26 -7.27
CA ARG A 119 -1.67 -16.95 -5.99
C ARG A 119 -0.23 -17.42 -5.96
N SER A 120 0.66 -16.60 -5.45
CA SER A 120 2.07 -16.96 -5.28
C SER A 120 2.63 -16.44 -3.96
N LEU A 121 3.58 -17.17 -3.41
CA LEU A 121 4.34 -16.78 -2.22
C LEU A 121 5.74 -16.35 -2.66
N PHE A 122 6.14 -15.14 -2.29
CA PHE A 122 7.47 -14.62 -2.61
C PHE A 122 8.04 -13.85 -1.41
N ASN A 123 9.19 -14.29 -0.90
CA ASN A 123 9.83 -13.73 0.30
C ASN A 123 8.90 -13.62 1.52
N GLY A 124 7.98 -14.59 1.70
CA GLY A 124 7.00 -14.57 2.80
C GLY A 124 5.83 -13.60 2.60
N ASN A 125 5.72 -12.98 1.43
CA ASN A 125 4.56 -12.16 1.03
C ASN A 125 3.65 -12.94 0.09
N ILE A 126 2.35 -12.76 0.25
CA ILE A 126 1.30 -13.34 -0.60
C ILE A 126 1.01 -12.35 -1.73
N PHE A 127 1.13 -12.81 -2.96
CA PHE A 127 0.71 -12.08 -4.15
C PHE A 127 -0.54 -12.74 -4.74
N LEU A 128 -1.59 -11.96 -4.90
CA LEU A 128 -2.80 -12.33 -5.65
C LEU A 128 -2.82 -11.53 -6.95
N ASN A 129 -2.75 -12.22 -8.09
CA ASN A 129 -3.05 -11.61 -9.38
C ASN A 129 -4.56 -11.61 -9.61
N VAL A 130 -5.14 -10.44 -9.82
CA VAL A 130 -6.58 -10.23 -10.01
C VAL A 130 -6.86 -9.88 -11.45
N TYR A 131 -7.78 -10.61 -12.08
CA TYR A 131 -8.39 -10.16 -13.34
C TYR A 131 -9.91 -10.16 -13.20
N LYS A 132 -10.47 -8.97 -13.02
CA LYS A 132 -11.92 -8.79 -13.04
C LYS A 132 -12.35 -8.47 -14.47
N ALA A 133 -13.07 -9.38 -15.10
CA ALA A 133 -13.59 -9.15 -16.44
C ALA A 133 -14.55 -7.94 -16.50
N PRO A 134 -14.47 -7.10 -17.56
CA PRO A 134 -15.41 -6.02 -17.76
C PRO A 134 -16.80 -6.60 -18.04
N HIS A 135 -17.84 -5.94 -17.53
CA HIS A 135 -19.26 -6.35 -17.67
C HIS A 135 -19.65 -7.70 -17.04
N ASP A 136 -18.73 -8.38 -16.35
CA ASP A 136 -19.04 -9.54 -15.53
C ASP A 136 -18.97 -9.15 -14.04
N PRO A 137 -20.11 -8.94 -13.37
CA PRO A 137 -20.10 -8.63 -11.95
C PRO A 137 -19.69 -9.83 -11.09
N SER A 138 -19.86 -11.07 -11.57
CA SER A 138 -19.48 -12.26 -10.79
C SER A 138 -17.96 -12.42 -10.67
N ALA A 139 -17.20 -11.85 -11.60
CA ALA A 139 -15.74 -11.92 -11.62
C ALA A 139 -15.06 -11.29 -10.38
N VAL A 140 -15.76 -10.45 -9.61
CA VAL A 140 -15.19 -9.89 -8.36
C VAL A 140 -15.36 -10.83 -7.16
N GLN A 141 -16.25 -11.82 -7.24
CA GLN A 141 -16.72 -12.54 -6.06
C GLN A 141 -15.59 -13.31 -5.36
N SER A 142 -14.69 -13.93 -6.14
CA SER A 142 -13.50 -14.62 -5.64
C SER A 142 -12.58 -13.70 -4.82
N LEU A 143 -12.48 -12.41 -5.19
CA LEU A 143 -11.76 -11.41 -4.42
C LEU A 143 -12.49 -11.07 -3.11
N LEU A 144 -13.81 -10.81 -3.19
CA LEU A 144 -14.60 -10.37 -2.03
C LEU A 144 -14.73 -11.45 -0.95
N ASP A 145 -14.77 -12.73 -1.33
CA ASP A 145 -14.83 -13.86 -0.40
C ASP A 145 -13.48 -14.18 0.24
N TRP A 146 -12.38 -13.71 -0.37
CA TRP A 146 -11.06 -13.93 0.16
C TRP A 146 -10.80 -13.13 1.42
N LYS A 147 -10.10 -13.75 2.37
CA LYS A 147 -9.68 -13.18 3.65
C LYS A 147 -8.15 -13.01 3.66
N PRO A 148 -7.62 -11.86 3.17
CA PRO A 148 -6.21 -11.51 3.27
C PRO A 148 -5.66 -11.68 4.69
N THR A 149 -4.45 -12.19 4.79
CA THR A 149 -3.63 -12.14 6.01
C THR A 149 -2.63 -10.98 5.92
N LEU A 150 -1.81 -10.78 6.96
CA LEU A 150 -0.65 -9.88 6.86
C LEU A 150 0.27 -10.31 5.71
N LYS A 151 1.10 -9.37 5.25
CA LYS A 151 2.04 -9.56 4.14
C LYS A 151 1.36 -9.87 2.80
N THR A 152 0.24 -9.20 2.52
CA THR A 152 -0.57 -9.42 1.32
C THR A 152 -0.43 -8.27 0.32
N ILE A 153 -0.36 -8.64 -0.95
CA ILE A 153 -0.45 -7.75 -2.11
C ILE A 153 -1.48 -8.35 -3.08
N ALA A 154 -2.54 -7.59 -3.39
CA ALA A 154 -3.45 -7.89 -4.50
C ALA A 154 -3.19 -6.90 -5.63
N ILE A 155 -2.90 -7.40 -6.82
CA ILE A 155 -2.48 -6.61 -7.97
C ILE A 155 -3.16 -7.12 -9.23
N GLY A 156 -3.51 -6.24 -10.15
CA GLY A 156 -3.98 -6.62 -11.48
C GLY A 156 -5.02 -5.67 -12.01
N ASP A 157 -5.78 -6.12 -13.01
CA ASP A 157 -6.80 -5.33 -13.68
C ASP A 157 -8.17 -5.55 -13.02
N PHE A 158 -8.66 -4.50 -12.36
CA PHE A 158 -9.94 -4.53 -11.65
C PHE A 158 -11.11 -4.09 -12.53
N ASN A 159 -10.86 -3.52 -13.72
CA ASN A 159 -11.90 -2.96 -14.59
C ASN A 159 -12.95 -2.13 -13.81
N SER A 160 -12.47 -1.32 -12.86
CA SER A 160 -13.29 -0.61 -11.89
C SER A 160 -12.83 0.83 -11.77
N VAL A 161 -13.77 1.76 -11.81
CA VAL A 161 -13.52 3.19 -11.61
C VAL A 161 -14.32 3.65 -10.41
N TYR A 162 -13.63 4.17 -9.41
CA TYR A 162 -14.25 4.59 -8.15
C TYR A 162 -13.49 5.75 -7.54
N TRP A 163 -14.15 6.60 -6.76
CA TRP A 163 -13.55 7.81 -6.21
C TRP A 163 -12.29 7.55 -5.38
N ALA A 164 -12.18 6.37 -4.76
CA ALA A 164 -11.04 6.02 -3.91
C ALA A 164 -9.70 5.91 -4.66
N TRP A 165 -9.69 5.47 -5.92
CA TRP A 165 -8.48 5.36 -6.75
C TRP A 165 -8.54 6.18 -8.05
N LYS A 166 -9.72 6.67 -8.44
CA LYS A 166 -9.91 7.66 -9.50
C LYS A 166 -10.74 8.85 -9.00
N PRO A 167 -10.19 9.70 -8.11
CA PRO A 167 -10.92 10.83 -7.51
C PRO A 167 -11.41 11.89 -8.50
N SER A 168 -10.88 11.90 -9.73
CA SER A 168 -11.23 12.84 -10.80
C SER A 168 -12.23 12.28 -11.82
N ALA A 169 -12.78 11.08 -11.59
CA ALA A 169 -13.77 10.50 -12.49
C ALA A 169 -15.13 11.20 -12.40
N ASN A 170 -15.83 11.25 -13.53
CA ASN A 170 -17.19 11.80 -13.63
C ASN A 170 -18.29 10.76 -13.31
N SER A 171 -17.94 9.47 -13.33
CA SER A 171 -18.83 8.36 -13.04
C SER A 171 -18.05 7.19 -12.45
N TYR A 172 -18.74 6.33 -11.72
CA TYR A 172 -18.16 5.15 -11.05
C TYR A 172 -18.83 3.87 -11.53
N TYR A 173 -18.06 2.80 -11.71
CA TYR A 173 -18.54 1.50 -12.20
C TYR A 173 -17.58 0.37 -11.81
N GLY A 174 -18.01 -0.87 -11.99
CA GLY A 174 -17.17 -2.05 -11.76
C GLY A 174 -17.03 -2.43 -10.28
N GLN A 175 -18.07 -2.21 -9.47
CA GLN A 175 -18.15 -2.65 -8.06
C GLN A 175 -17.05 -2.07 -7.17
N GLY A 176 -16.71 -0.81 -7.43
CA GLY A 176 -15.63 -0.14 -6.72
C GLY A 176 -15.91 0.05 -5.22
N GLU A 177 -17.18 0.24 -4.84
CA GLU A 177 -17.56 0.36 -3.43
C GLU A 177 -17.35 -0.95 -2.67
N GLU A 178 -17.66 -2.09 -3.29
CA GLU A 178 -17.49 -3.41 -2.70
C GLU A 178 -16.01 -3.78 -2.55
N ILE A 179 -15.21 -3.51 -3.60
CA ILE A 179 -13.75 -3.67 -3.55
C ILE A 179 -13.16 -2.78 -2.46
N GLU A 180 -13.64 -1.55 -2.35
CA GLU A 180 -13.20 -0.60 -1.33
C GLU A 180 -13.51 -1.11 0.09
N ARG A 181 -14.73 -1.57 0.35
CA ARG A 181 -15.14 -2.15 1.65
C ARG A 181 -14.31 -3.38 1.99
N TRP A 182 -14.05 -4.24 1.01
CA TRP A 182 -13.17 -5.39 1.16
C TRP A 182 -11.76 -4.96 1.57
N ALA A 183 -11.15 -4.02 0.83
CA ALA A 183 -9.82 -3.52 1.14
C ALA A 183 -9.76 -2.90 2.54
N GLU A 184 -10.75 -2.08 2.91
CA GLU A 184 -10.82 -1.45 4.23
C GLU A 184 -10.94 -2.47 5.37
N LYS A 185 -11.79 -3.49 5.20
CA LYS A 185 -11.99 -4.58 6.18
C LYS A 185 -10.69 -5.31 6.50
N TYR A 186 -9.81 -5.46 5.50
CA TYR A 186 -8.53 -6.17 5.64
C TYR A 186 -7.31 -5.25 5.74
N ASN A 187 -7.52 -3.95 5.98
CA ASN A 187 -6.49 -2.92 6.10
C ASN A 187 -5.55 -2.86 4.89
N LEU A 188 -6.07 -3.13 3.69
CA LEU A 188 -5.34 -2.98 2.44
C LEU A 188 -5.47 -1.54 1.93
N THR A 189 -4.32 -0.94 1.60
CA THR A 189 -4.20 0.40 1.04
C THR A 189 -4.03 0.31 -0.47
N CYS A 190 -4.79 1.09 -1.24
CA CYS A 190 -4.55 1.26 -2.67
C CYS A 190 -3.30 2.13 -2.89
N LEU A 191 -2.32 1.64 -3.65
CA LEU A 191 -1.05 2.34 -3.86
C LEU A 191 -1.04 3.24 -5.10
N ILE A 192 -1.95 3.02 -6.04
CA ILE A 192 -2.04 3.77 -7.30
C ILE A 192 -3.37 4.52 -7.29
N VAL A 193 -3.30 5.82 -6.97
CA VAL A 193 -4.46 6.70 -6.84
C VAL A 193 -4.31 7.89 -7.79
N GLY A 194 -5.28 8.06 -8.67
CA GLY A 194 -5.39 9.17 -9.62
C GLY A 194 -4.43 9.12 -10.82
N GLU A 195 -3.42 8.23 -10.77
CA GLU A 195 -2.47 8.00 -11.85
C GLU A 195 -3.07 7.06 -12.92
N PRO A 196 -3.02 7.42 -14.21
CA PRO A 196 -3.47 6.54 -15.27
C PRO A 196 -2.65 5.25 -15.31
N THR A 197 -3.35 4.12 -15.42
CA THR A 197 -2.78 2.81 -15.73
C THR A 197 -3.23 2.29 -17.09
N HIS A 198 -4.18 2.99 -17.71
CA HIS A 198 -4.62 2.76 -19.09
C HIS A 198 -4.43 4.03 -19.93
N ARG A 199 -4.07 3.87 -21.20
CA ARG A 199 -3.79 4.95 -22.16
C ARG A 199 -4.90 6.00 -22.33
N VAL A 200 -6.17 5.64 -22.08
CA VAL A 200 -7.29 6.58 -22.16
C VAL A 200 -7.43 7.46 -20.89
N GLY A 201 -6.51 7.33 -19.93
CA GLY A 201 -6.46 8.16 -18.73
C GLY A 201 -7.15 7.55 -17.50
N ASN A 202 -7.61 6.30 -17.59
CA ASN A 202 -8.24 5.59 -16.47
C ASN A 202 -7.21 4.90 -15.56
N THR A 203 -7.59 4.72 -14.31
CA THR A 203 -6.85 3.97 -13.29
C THR A 203 -7.64 2.67 -13.06
N LEU A 204 -7.32 1.63 -13.84
CA LEU A 204 -8.03 0.33 -13.83
C LEU A 204 -7.19 -0.79 -13.22
N ASP A 205 -5.88 -0.78 -13.51
CA ASP A 205 -4.92 -1.62 -12.81
C ASP A 205 -4.64 -1.05 -11.43
N LEU A 206 -4.88 -1.85 -10.39
CA LEU A 206 -4.76 -1.42 -9.00
C LEU A 206 -3.79 -2.32 -8.24
N VAL A 207 -3.25 -1.77 -7.15
CA VAL A 207 -2.41 -2.49 -6.20
C VAL A 207 -2.91 -2.19 -4.80
N PHE A 208 -3.34 -3.22 -4.07
CA PHE A 208 -3.79 -3.16 -2.70
C PHE A 208 -2.83 -3.93 -1.79
N THR A 209 -2.39 -3.34 -0.68
CA THR A 209 -1.49 -4.03 0.26
C THR A 209 -1.65 -3.59 1.71
N ASN A 210 -1.33 -4.49 2.64
CA ASN A 210 -1.19 -4.19 4.06
C ASN A 210 0.27 -4.17 4.53
N ILE A 211 1.23 -4.18 3.59
CA ILE A 211 2.66 -4.07 3.88
C ILE A 211 3.05 -2.59 3.84
N SER A 212 3.54 -2.07 4.96
CA SER A 212 3.99 -0.69 5.06
C SER A 212 5.18 -0.43 4.15
N GLU A 213 5.37 0.83 3.74
CA GLU A 213 6.47 1.27 2.85
C GLU A 213 6.49 0.65 1.44
N THR A 214 5.53 -0.22 1.11
CA THR A 214 5.34 -0.72 -0.25
C THR A 214 5.03 0.43 -1.21
N MET A 215 5.60 0.37 -2.39
CA MET A 215 5.37 1.33 -3.46
C MET A 215 4.92 0.63 -4.73
N ALA A 216 3.99 1.24 -5.45
CA ALA A 216 3.64 0.85 -6.80
C ALA A 216 3.49 2.09 -7.68
N TRP A 217 3.75 1.94 -8.97
CA TRP A 217 3.60 2.99 -9.98
C TRP A 217 3.37 2.38 -11.37
N ALA A 218 2.68 3.12 -12.23
CA ALA A 218 2.64 2.79 -13.65
C ALA A 218 4.02 3.04 -14.28
N GLY A 219 4.56 2.03 -14.95
CA GLY A 219 5.79 2.11 -15.70
C GLY A 219 5.64 2.94 -16.96
N THR A 220 6.78 3.45 -17.44
CA THR A 220 6.87 4.28 -18.66
C THR A 220 7.33 3.48 -19.87
N GLU A 221 7.62 2.18 -19.70
CA GLU A 221 8.08 1.33 -20.80
C GLU A 221 6.91 1.02 -21.73
N GLU A 222 6.98 1.60 -22.93
CA GLU A 222 5.93 1.55 -23.91
C GLU A 222 5.97 0.22 -24.67
N CYS A 223 5.08 -0.71 -24.33
CA CYS A 223 4.66 -1.71 -25.30
C CYS A 223 3.59 -1.06 -26.19
N MET A 224 3.92 -0.72 -27.44
CA MET A 224 3.02 0.00 -28.37
C MET A 224 1.69 -0.72 -28.63
N THR A 225 1.58 -2.02 -28.31
CA THR A 225 0.42 -2.85 -28.63
C THR A 225 -0.54 -3.07 -27.45
N ASN A 226 -0.18 -2.68 -26.23
CA ASN A 226 -1.05 -2.80 -25.06
C ASN A 226 -1.57 -1.41 -24.66
N ASP A 227 -2.87 -1.30 -24.41
CA ASP A 227 -3.54 -0.11 -23.90
C ASP A 227 -3.41 0.05 -22.37
N HIS A 228 -2.99 -1.01 -21.68
CA HIS A 228 -2.53 -0.97 -20.29
C HIS A 228 -1.04 -0.63 -20.19
N LEU A 229 -0.71 0.13 -19.15
CA LEU A 229 0.66 0.44 -18.74
C LEU A 229 1.15 -0.65 -17.77
N PRO A 230 2.42 -1.07 -17.87
CA PRO A 230 2.97 -2.05 -16.93
C PRO A 230 2.92 -1.49 -15.50
N ILE A 231 2.62 -2.32 -14.51
CA ILE A 231 2.72 -1.93 -13.10
C ILE A 231 4.08 -2.35 -12.54
N CYS A 232 4.80 -1.39 -11.99
CA CYS A 232 6.06 -1.60 -11.30
C CYS A 232 5.87 -1.37 -9.80
N GLY A 233 6.73 -1.98 -8.98
CA GLY A 233 6.63 -1.82 -7.54
C GLY A 233 7.90 -2.19 -6.78
N PHE A 234 7.88 -1.84 -5.50
CA PHE A 234 8.88 -2.19 -4.51
C PHE A 234 8.16 -2.68 -3.25
N VAL A 235 8.55 -3.87 -2.76
CA VAL A 235 8.05 -4.44 -1.51
C VAL A 235 9.24 -4.56 -0.57
N PRO A 236 9.21 -3.91 0.60
CA PRO A 236 10.30 -4.01 1.56
C PRO A 236 10.40 -5.43 2.12
N ASN A 237 11.63 -5.89 2.32
CA ASN A 237 11.91 -7.14 3.01
C ASN A 237 12.27 -6.82 4.47
N HIS A 238 11.26 -6.72 5.33
CA HIS A 238 11.48 -6.60 6.76
C HIS A 238 11.92 -7.97 7.31
N LYS A 239 13.22 -8.28 7.20
CA LYS A 239 13.80 -9.32 8.06
C LYS A 239 13.61 -8.86 9.51
N ALA A 240 13.15 -9.75 10.38
CA ALA A 240 13.15 -9.50 11.82
C ALA A 240 14.54 -9.00 12.19
N SER A 241 14.63 -7.74 12.64
CA SER A 241 15.89 -7.17 13.09
C SER A 241 16.40 -8.04 14.23
N SER A 242 17.40 -8.87 13.96
CA SER A 242 18.21 -9.48 15.01
C SER A 242 18.98 -8.34 15.67
N ALA A 243 18.34 -7.66 16.61
CA ALA A 243 18.99 -6.71 17.48
C ALA A 243 19.98 -7.52 18.33
N SER A 244 21.22 -7.65 17.87
CA SER A 244 22.31 -8.06 18.71
C SER A 244 22.44 -7.01 19.81
N LEU A 245 21.96 -7.32 21.01
CA LEU A 245 22.21 -6.50 22.19
C LEU A 245 23.72 -6.26 22.30
N PRO A 246 24.19 -5.02 22.48
CA PRO A 246 25.57 -4.77 22.86
C PRO A 246 25.80 -5.43 24.22
N THR A 247 26.65 -6.45 24.26
CA THR A 247 27.16 -7.00 25.52
C THR A 247 27.90 -5.88 26.27
N PRO A 248 27.55 -5.57 27.53
CA PRO A 248 28.34 -4.67 28.34
C PRO A 248 29.70 -5.32 28.55
N LYS A 249 30.77 -4.71 28.02
CA LYS A 249 32.13 -5.06 28.39
C LYS A 249 32.31 -4.71 29.87
N GLY A 250 32.24 -5.72 30.72
CA GLY A 250 32.68 -5.62 32.10
C GLY A 250 34.13 -5.14 32.14
N LYS A 251 34.36 -4.05 32.86
CA LYS A 251 35.71 -3.66 33.28
C LYS A 251 35.98 -4.33 34.64
N LEU A 252 37.05 -5.11 34.69
CA LEU A 252 37.81 -5.39 35.91
C LEU A 252 38.42 -4.09 36.45
#